data_AF-A0AAI9CFL7-F1
#
_entry.id   AF-A0AAI9CFL7-F1
#
_cell.length_a   1.000
_cell.length_b   1.000
_cell.length_c   1.000
_cell.angle_alpha   90.00
_cell.angle_beta   90.00
_cell.angle_gamma   90.00
#
_symmetry.space_group_name_H-M   'P 1'
#
loop_
_entity.id
_entity.type
_entity.pdbx_description
1 polymer ?
#
loop_
_entity_poly.entity_id
_entity_poly.type
_entity_poly.pdbx_seq_one_letter_code
_entity_poly.pdbx_strand_id
1 'polypeptide(L)'
;MRDRKLTGPWAGFSFKGGRLVTPEGRELEPQDLAWLSLTAAQAQEWRRLMEGARSSFPGQKSRKPLSYKGSEIVDLQLVVRRRNEARLPRVMAGPDADPVAGVLPIPGPKPRQRV
;
A
#
# COMPACT_ATOMS: atom_id res chain seq x y z
N MET A 1 7.60 -3.22 -41.65
CA MET A 1 7.65 -3.41 -40.19
C MET A 1 9.06 -3.11 -39.64
N ARG A 2 9.66 -1.94 -39.91
CA ARG A 2 11.09 -1.71 -39.59
C ARG A 2 11.37 -0.97 -38.26
N ASP A 3 10.34 -0.47 -37.56
CA ASP A 3 10.53 0.37 -36.36
C ASP A 3 9.97 -0.20 -35.04
N ARG A 4 9.67 -1.50 -34.98
CA ARG A 4 9.12 -2.14 -33.76
C ARG A 4 10.13 -3.08 -33.12
N LYS A 5 10.50 -2.80 -31.87
CA LYS A 5 11.32 -3.70 -31.04
C LYS A 5 10.39 -4.49 -30.12
N LEU A 6 10.26 -5.80 -30.38
CA LEU A 6 9.48 -6.70 -29.54
C LEU A 6 10.13 -6.85 -28.16
N THR A 7 9.31 -6.90 -27.12
CA THR A 7 9.77 -7.07 -25.73
C THR A 7 9.84 -8.55 -25.36
N GLY A 8 10.73 -9.32 -26.00
CA GLY A 8 11.04 -10.70 -25.58
C GLY A 8 9.82 -11.63 -25.43
N PRO A 9 9.71 -12.47 -24.39
CA PRO A 9 8.59 -13.39 -24.16
C PRO A 9 7.21 -12.73 -23.96
N TRP A 10 7.12 -11.40 -24.03
CA TRP A 10 5.90 -10.67 -23.75
C TRP A 10 5.06 -10.63 -25.03
N ALA A 11 4.15 -11.60 -25.14
CA ALA A 11 3.25 -11.88 -26.25
C ALA A 11 2.80 -10.65 -27.07
N GLY A 12 3.58 -10.28 -28.10
CA GLY A 12 3.22 -9.24 -29.06
C GLY A 12 3.30 -7.80 -28.56
N PHE A 13 3.87 -7.53 -27.39
CA PHE A 13 4.18 -6.17 -26.96
C PHE A 13 5.45 -5.67 -27.67
N SER A 14 5.44 -4.41 -28.09
CA SER A 14 6.60 -3.79 -28.74
C SER A 14 6.74 -2.32 -28.40
N PHE A 15 7.96 -1.78 -28.46
CA PHE A 15 8.16 -0.34 -28.39
C PHE A 15 8.33 0.26 -29.79
N LYS A 16 7.67 1.40 -30.03
CA LYS A 16 7.79 2.21 -31.25
C LYS A 16 7.82 3.68 -30.86
N GLY A 17 8.91 4.39 -31.16
CA GLY A 17 9.02 5.84 -30.88
C GLY A 17 8.78 6.22 -29.41
N GLY A 18 9.23 5.39 -28.46
CA GLY A 18 9.02 5.62 -27.02
C GLY A 18 7.64 5.23 -26.48
N ARG A 19 6.73 4.74 -27.34
CA ARG A 19 5.39 4.28 -26.98
C ARG A 19 5.36 2.76 -26.87
N LEU A 20 4.58 2.22 -25.93
CA LEU A 20 4.35 0.79 -25.82
C LEU A 20 3.14 0.39 -26.67
N VAL A 21 3.36 -0.47 -27.64
CA VAL A 21 2.31 -1.04 -28.48
C VAL A 21 1.91 -2.40 -27.92
N THR A 22 0.62 -2.58 -27.68
CA THR A 22 0.03 -3.85 -27.28
C THR A 22 -0.12 -4.81 -28.47
N PRO A 23 -0.26 -6.13 -28.24
CA PRO A 23 -0.54 -7.11 -29.30
C PRO A 23 -1.82 -6.78 -30.10
N GLU A 24 -2.79 -6.12 -29.48
CA GLU A 24 -4.01 -5.64 -30.12
C GLU A 24 -3.78 -4.42 -31.04
N GLY A 25 -2.55 -3.90 -31.11
CA GLY A 25 -2.18 -2.75 -31.92
C GLY A 25 -2.47 -1.39 -31.28
N ARG A 26 -2.88 -1.34 -30.00
CA ARG A 26 -3.07 -0.07 -29.27
C ARG A 26 -1.72 0.49 -28.87
N GLU A 27 -1.54 1.80 -29.03
CA GLU A 27 -0.35 2.50 -28.58
C GLU A 27 -0.65 3.17 -27.23
N LEU A 28 0.16 2.88 -26.22
CA LEU A 28 0.14 3.53 -24.91
C LEU A 28 1.23 4.59 -24.88
N GLU A 29 0.84 5.80 -24.51
CA GLU A 29 1.77 6.91 -24.36
C GLU A 29 2.61 6.75 -23.07
N PRO A 30 3.78 7.38 -23.00
CA PRO A 30 4.60 7.36 -21.78
C PRO A 30 3.83 7.81 -20.53
N GLN A 31 2.88 8.75 -20.68
CA GLN A 31 2.02 9.22 -19.59
C GLN A 31 1.07 8.13 -19.08
N ASP A 32 0.48 7.34 -19.98
CA ASP A 32 -0.38 6.21 -19.61
C ASP A 32 0.41 5.17 -18.81
N LEU A 33 1.63 4.88 -19.26
CA LEU A 33 2.53 3.97 -18.56
C LEU A 33 2.91 4.49 -17.18
N ALA A 34 3.12 5.80 -17.03
CA ALA A 34 3.38 6.41 -15.73
C ALA A 34 2.20 6.19 -14.78
N TRP A 35 0.97 6.42 -15.23
CA TRP A 35 -0.23 6.18 -14.41
C TRP A 35 -0.44 4.71 -14.06
N LEU A 36 -0.23 3.80 -15.02
CA LEU A 36 -0.30 2.37 -14.78
C LEU A 36 0.77 1.92 -13.78
N SER A 37 1.98 2.46 -13.88
CA SER A 37 3.08 2.14 -12.97
C SER A 37 2.80 2.61 -11.55
N LEU A 38 2.21 3.80 -11.39
CA LEU A 38 1.79 4.33 -10.09
C LEU A 38 0.69 3.46 -9.45
N THR A 39 -0.32 3.08 -10.24
CA THR A 39 -1.41 2.22 -9.78
C THR A 39 -0.88 0.84 -9.36
N ALA A 40 0.03 0.26 -10.14
CA ALA A 40 0.68 -1.00 -9.81
C ALA A 40 1.54 -0.88 -8.54
N ALA A 41 2.30 0.20 -8.38
CA ALA A 41 3.09 0.45 -7.18
C ALA A 41 2.18 0.56 -5.95
N GLN A 42 1.09 1.32 -6.04
CA GLN A 42 0.12 1.43 -4.93
C GLN A 42 -0.46 0.06 -4.55
N ALA A 43 -0.89 -0.74 -5.52
CA ALA A 43 -1.37 -2.10 -5.27
C ALA A 43 -0.32 -3.01 -4.60
N GLN A 44 0.95 -2.85 -4.97
CA GLN A 44 2.06 -3.58 -4.34
C GLN A 44 2.27 -3.16 -2.89
N GLU A 45 2.20 -1.87 -2.56
CA GLU A 45 2.29 -1.38 -1.18
C GLU A 45 1.15 -1.93 -0.32
N TRP A 46 -0.09 -1.95 -0.84
CA TRP A 46 -1.22 -2.58 -0.16
C TRP A 46 -1.01 -4.07 0.10
N ARG A 47 -0.47 -4.79 -0.88
CA ARG A 47 -0.14 -6.21 -0.71
C ARG A 47 0.91 -6.40 0.39
N ARG A 48 1.94 -5.55 0.46
CA ARG A 48 2.96 -5.60 1.52
C ARG A 48 2.35 -5.34 2.89
N LEU A 49 1.52 -4.29 3.02
CA LEU A 49 0.74 -4.01 4.23
C LEU A 49 -0.04 -5.24 4.72
N MET A 50 -0.76 -5.89 3.81
CA MET A 50 -1.55 -7.09 4.14
C MET A 50 -0.69 -8.30 4.48
N GLU A 51 0.46 -8.49 3.83
CA GLU A 51 1.41 -9.55 4.17
C GLU A 51 2.00 -9.34 5.58
N GLY A 52 2.30 -8.09 5.96
CA GLY A 52 2.72 -7.75 7.31
C GLY A 52 1.65 -8.03 8.36
N ALA A 53 0.38 -7.71 8.05
CA ALA A 53 -0.75 -8.04 8.94
C ALA A 53 -0.96 -9.56 9.07
N ARG A 54 -0.81 -10.32 7.98
CA ARG A 54 -0.90 -11.79 7.97
C ARG A 54 0.23 -12.47 8.75
N SER A 55 1.43 -11.89 8.71
CA SER A 55 2.58 -12.37 9.50
C SER A 55 2.42 -12.16 11.01
N SER A 56 1.44 -11.36 11.44
CA SER A 56 1.11 -11.14 12.85
C SER A 56 0.16 -12.21 13.42
N PHE A 57 -0.33 -13.13 12.59
CA PHE A 57 -1.08 -14.31 13.04
C PHE A 57 -0.11 -15.43 13.45
N PRO A 58 -0.32 -16.08 14.60
CA PRO A 58 0.60 -17.11 15.09
C PRO A 58 0.56 -18.32 14.16
N GLY A 59 1.64 -18.55 13.40
CA GLY A 59 1.82 -19.73 12.53
C GLY A 59 2.35 -19.46 11.13
N GLN A 60 2.36 -18.21 10.65
CA GLN A 60 2.86 -17.89 9.30
C GLN A 60 4.29 -17.32 9.33
N LYS A 61 5.24 -18.01 8.68
CA LYS A 61 6.62 -17.55 8.54
C LYS A 61 6.66 -16.34 7.59
N SER A 62 7.01 -15.16 8.11
CA SER A 62 7.10 -13.93 7.31
C SER A 62 8.09 -14.09 6.16
N ARG A 63 7.67 -13.80 4.92
CA ARG A 63 8.59 -13.70 3.78
C ARG A 63 9.45 -12.44 3.95
N LYS A 64 10.76 -12.59 3.80
CA LYS A 64 11.71 -11.45 3.87
C LYS A 64 11.32 -10.41 2.81
N PRO A 65 11.23 -9.12 3.16
CA PRO A 65 10.87 -8.09 2.19
C PRO A 65 11.90 -8.05 1.05
N LEU A 66 11.42 -7.88 -0.18
CA LEU A 66 12.27 -7.69 -1.35
C LEU A 66 13.02 -6.35 -1.17
N SER A 67 14.34 -6.43 -1.05
CA SER A 67 15.22 -5.26 -0.93
C SER A 67 15.32 -4.55 -2.27
N TYR A 68 14.65 -3.41 -2.42
CA TYR A 68 14.80 -2.53 -3.57
C TYR A 68 15.86 -1.47 -3.26
N LYS A 69 16.88 -1.37 -4.12
CA LYS A 69 17.95 -0.37 -4.01
C LYS A 69 17.49 0.95 -4.63
N GLY A 70 17.37 2.00 -3.82
CA GLY A 70 17.74 3.36 -4.22
C GLY A 70 16.73 4.25 -4.93
N SER A 71 15.42 4.04 -4.80
CA SER A 71 14.45 5.13 -5.01
C SER A 71 13.66 5.35 -3.73
N GLU A 72 13.38 6.62 -3.42
CA GLU A 72 12.65 7.13 -2.26
C GLU A 72 11.18 6.67 -2.27
N ILE A 73 10.96 5.37 -2.39
CA ILE A 73 9.65 4.75 -2.29
C ILE A 73 9.34 4.68 -0.80
N VAL A 74 8.47 5.58 -0.37
CA VAL A 74 7.95 5.60 0.99
C VAL A 74 7.18 4.30 1.23
N ASP A 75 7.80 3.39 1.98
CA ASP A 75 7.15 2.16 2.44
C ASP A 75 5.99 2.51 3.38
N LEU A 76 4.76 2.30 2.90
CA LEU A 76 3.55 2.61 3.67
C LEU A 76 3.47 1.78 4.95
N GLN A 77 4.03 0.56 5.00
CA GLN A 77 4.09 -0.22 6.23
C GLN A 77 4.93 0.49 7.28
N LEU A 78 6.10 0.99 6.88
CA LEU A 78 7.00 1.70 7.77
C LEU A 78 6.35 2.98 8.30
N VAL A 79 5.66 3.73 7.44
CA VAL A 79 4.97 4.97 7.83
C VAL A 79 3.80 4.69 8.78
N VAL A 80 2.96 3.71 8.47
CA VAL A 80 1.83 3.33 9.33
C VAL A 80 2.33 2.78 10.67
N ARG A 81 3.37 1.95 10.67
CA ARG A 81 3.98 1.43 11.90
C ARG A 81 4.54 2.55 12.76
N ARG A 82 5.32 3.46 12.19
CA ARG A 82 5.86 4.64 12.91
C ARG A 82 4.75 5.53 13.47
N ARG A 83 3.68 5.75 12.70
CA ARG A 83 2.50 6.51 13.15
C ARG A 83 1.81 5.81 14.33
N ASN A 84 1.67 4.49 14.27
CA ASN A 84 1.08 3.71 15.37
C ASN A 84 1.99 3.74 16.60
N GLU A 85 3.30 3.48 16.46
CA GLU A 85 4.29 3.59 17.55
C GLU A 85 4.28 4.97 18.23
N ALA A 86 4.17 6.06 17.45
CA ALA A 86 4.07 7.42 17.99
C ALA A 86 2.72 7.74 18.65
N ARG A 87 1.65 7.01 18.30
CA ARG A 87 0.31 7.16 18.86
C ARG A 87 0.02 6.23 20.02
N LEU A 88 0.77 5.12 20.15
CA LEU A 88 0.69 4.30 21.33
C LEU A 88 1.14 5.16 22.51
N PRO A 89 0.31 5.33 23.56
CA PRO A 89 0.81 5.93 24.77
C PRO A 89 2.00 5.07 25.17
N ARG A 90 3.16 5.71 25.31
CA ARG A 90 4.28 5.12 26.03
C ARG A 90 3.79 5.00 27.46
N VAL A 91 2.97 3.98 27.73
CA VAL A 91 2.44 3.64 29.05
C VAL A 91 3.65 3.15 29.83
N MET A 92 4.42 4.11 30.32
CA MET A 92 5.19 3.95 31.55
C MET A 92 4.16 4.02 32.67
N ALA A 93 3.29 3.02 32.77
CA ALA A 93 2.61 2.77 34.03
C ALA A 93 3.70 2.25 34.97
N GLY A 94 4.34 3.18 35.68
CA GLY A 94 5.06 2.84 36.89
C GLY A 94 4.08 2.14 37.84
N PRO A 95 4.57 1.25 38.72
CA PRO A 95 3.75 0.34 39.52
C PRO A 95 2.73 1.00 40.46
N ASP A 96 2.69 2.34 40.54
CA ASP A 96 1.88 3.14 41.46
C ASP A 96 0.85 4.07 40.77
N ALA A 97 0.54 3.84 39.48
CA ALA A 97 -0.50 4.63 38.81
C ALA A 97 -1.90 4.03 39.05
N ASP A 98 -2.71 4.71 39.88
CA ASP A 98 -4.13 4.41 40.08
C ASP A 98 -4.89 4.36 38.74
N PRO A 99 -5.80 3.38 38.51
CA PRO A 99 -6.55 3.29 37.27
C PRO A 99 -7.50 4.48 37.14
N VAL A 100 -7.26 5.34 36.15
CA VAL A 100 -8.21 6.38 35.73
C VAL A 100 -9.55 5.71 35.40
N ALA A 101 -10.57 6.02 36.20
CA ALA A 101 -11.93 5.59 35.96
C ALA A 101 -12.38 6.07 34.57
N GLY A 102 -12.58 5.13 33.65
CA GLY A 102 -13.07 5.43 32.31
C GLY A 102 -14.44 6.08 32.38
N VAL A 103 -14.51 7.38 32.07
CA VAL A 103 -15.77 8.08 31.86
C VAL A 103 -16.47 7.43 30.68
N LEU A 104 -17.64 6.82 30.92
CA LEU A 104 -18.48 6.26 29.86
C LEU A 104 -18.86 7.37 28.87
N PRO A 105 -18.79 7.12 27.55
CA PRO A 105 -19.18 8.13 26.56
C PRO A 105 -20.68 8.45 26.70
N ILE A 106 -20.97 9.74 26.84
CA ILE A 106 -22.34 10.27 26.95
C ILE A 106 -23.11 9.89 25.67
N PRO A 107 -24.29 9.24 25.75
CA PRO A 107 -25.08 8.90 24.58
C PRO A 107 -25.52 10.16 23.82
N GLY A 108 -25.22 10.20 22.52
CA GLY A 108 -25.61 11.31 21.64
C GLY A 108 -27.13 11.43 21.46
N PRO A 109 -27.62 12.61 21.03
CA PRO A 109 -29.06 12.88 20.94
C PRO A 109 -29.75 11.99 19.90
N LYS A 110 -30.89 11.41 20.30
CA LYS A 110 -31.71 10.51 19.47
C LYS A 110 -32.37 11.25 18.29
N PRO A 111 -32.43 10.65 17.09
CA PRO A 111 -33.07 11.27 15.94
C PRO A 111 -34.59 11.35 16.12
N ARG A 112 -35.18 12.47 15.67
CA ARG A 112 -36.62 12.76 15.75
C ARG A 112 -37.42 11.82 14.86
N GLN A 113 -38.42 11.15 15.44
CA GLN A 113 -39.41 10.36 14.73
C GLN A 113 -40.36 11.31 13.98
N ARG A 114 -40.54 11.11 12.67
CA ARG A 114 -41.57 11.81 11.89
C ARG A 114 -42.92 11.15 12.17
N VAL A 115 -43.93 11.98 12.45
CA VAL A 115 -45.35 11.62 12.53
C VAL A 115 -45.93 11.58 11.11
#